data_AF-A0A1W6NZS0-F1
#
_entry.id   AF-A0A1W6NZS0-F1
#
_cell.length_a   1.000
_cell.length_b   1.000
_cell.length_c   1.000
_cell.angle_alpha   90.00
_cell.angle_beta   90.00
_cell.angle_gamma   90.00
#
_symmetry.space_group_name_H-M   'P 1'
#
loop_
_entity.id
_entity.type
_entity.pdbx_description
1 polymer ?
#
loop_
_entity_poly.entity_id
_entity_poly.type
_entity_poly.pdbx_seq_one_letter_code
_entity_poly.pdbx_strand_id
1 'polypeptide(L)'
;MQGSELVRDDMGLPVRAAVRNIATAEESATVQQSPYSDMTAALIAVRDRRDRAAFGVLFDHFGPRLKAMMMRRGLRDGSAEDVVQDVMLAVWHKAAQFDPQRAEASAWIYRIARNRQIDLTRRKPLPLPDLIVHMPTEACDATEAMALREETLRLRDAMSRLSPEQQGAIQQAYIEDLPHSQISQITGLPLGTIKSRIRLALDRLRHELKDIKP
;
A
#
# COMPACT_ATOMS: atom_id res chain seq x y z
N MET A 1 -87.51 -42.39 -30.43
CA MET A 1 -87.90 -41.65 -29.20
C MET A 1 -86.75 -40.74 -28.83
N GLN A 2 -87.07 -39.45 -28.60
CA GLN A 2 -86.40 -38.43 -27.74
C GLN A 2 -84.87 -38.50 -27.62
N GLY A 3 -84.06 -37.47 -27.91
CA GLY A 3 -84.28 -36.02 -27.90
C GLY A 3 -83.22 -35.35 -26.99
N SER A 4 -82.73 -34.15 -27.39
CA SER A 4 -81.98 -33.13 -26.60
C SER A 4 -80.57 -33.51 -26.10
N GLU A 5 -79.53 -32.67 -26.03
CA GLU A 5 -79.24 -31.25 -26.35
C GLU A 5 -77.69 -31.15 -26.27
N LEU A 6 -76.95 -30.68 -27.31
CA LEU A 6 -76.41 -29.32 -27.45
C LEU A 6 -75.80 -28.76 -26.14
N VAL A 7 -74.48 -28.57 -26.00
CA VAL A 7 -73.71 -27.31 -26.25
C VAL A 7 -72.68 -27.21 -25.10
N ARG A 8 -71.35 -27.10 -25.27
CA ARG A 8 -70.56 -25.98 -25.83
C ARG A 8 -69.16 -26.41 -26.28
N ASP A 9 -68.73 -25.76 -27.37
CA ASP A 9 -67.38 -25.56 -27.88
C ASP A 9 -66.36 -25.04 -26.84
N ASP A 10 -65.06 -25.33 -27.03
CA ASP A 10 -64.16 -24.33 -27.65
C ASP A 10 -62.76 -24.91 -27.91
N MET A 11 -62.42 -25.05 -29.20
CA MET A 11 -61.06 -25.27 -29.68
C MET A 11 -60.35 -23.91 -29.76
N GLY A 12 -59.56 -23.58 -28.73
CA GLY A 12 -58.78 -22.35 -28.66
C GLY A 12 -57.32 -22.59 -28.26
N LEU A 13 -56.45 -22.74 -29.28
CA LEU A 13 -55.00 -22.52 -29.44
C LEU A 13 -54.03 -22.23 -28.23
N PRO A 14 -52.71 -22.50 -28.40
CA PRO A 14 -51.77 -22.82 -27.33
C PRO A 14 -51.11 -21.59 -26.67
N VAL A 15 -50.73 -21.72 -25.39
CA VAL A 15 -49.88 -20.75 -24.70
C VAL A 15 -48.75 -21.45 -23.95
N ARG A 16 -47.52 -21.07 -24.32
CA ARG A 16 -46.20 -21.44 -23.79
C ARG A 16 -46.22 -21.67 -22.28
N ALA A 17 -46.07 -22.92 -21.85
CA ALA A 17 -45.79 -23.25 -20.46
C ALA A 17 -44.36 -22.84 -20.13
N ALA A 18 -44.26 -21.91 -19.19
CA ALA A 18 -43.04 -21.31 -18.69
C ALA A 18 -42.06 -22.38 -18.16
N VAL A 19 -40.86 -22.39 -18.72
CA VAL A 19 -39.67 -22.96 -18.07
C VAL A 19 -39.39 -22.10 -16.85
N ARG A 20 -39.85 -22.54 -15.69
CA ARG A 20 -39.59 -21.93 -14.40
C ARG A 20 -38.53 -22.77 -13.69
N ASN A 21 -37.26 -22.65 -14.11
CA ASN A 21 -36.14 -23.18 -13.34
C ASN A 21 -35.84 -22.21 -12.20
N ILE A 22 -36.25 -22.63 -11.00
CA ILE A 22 -35.97 -21.97 -9.73
C ILE A 22 -34.59 -22.44 -9.27
N ALA A 23 -33.68 -21.47 -9.16
CA ALA A 23 -32.56 -21.40 -8.24
C ALA A 23 -31.91 -22.73 -7.79
N THR A 24 -30.75 -23.01 -8.38
CA THR A 24 -29.62 -23.59 -7.64
C THR A 24 -28.49 -22.58 -7.75
N ALA A 25 -28.52 -21.60 -6.84
CA ALA A 25 -27.50 -20.58 -6.67
C ALA A 25 -26.32 -21.18 -5.88
N GLU A 26 -25.63 -22.12 -6.50
CA GLU A 26 -24.31 -22.61 -6.06
C GLU A 26 -23.33 -22.50 -7.24
N GLU A 27 -23.37 -21.34 -7.91
CA GLU A 27 -22.37 -21.00 -8.92
C GLU A 27 -21.10 -20.52 -8.20
N SER A 28 -20.27 -21.51 -7.89
CA SER A 28 -18.81 -21.45 -7.84
C SER A 28 -18.21 -20.05 -7.79
N ALA A 29 -18.03 -19.52 -6.57
CA ALA A 29 -17.06 -18.48 -6.32
C ALA A 29 -15.67 -19.04 -6.63
N THR A 30 -15.25 -18.91 -7.89
CA THR A 30 -13.87 -19.10 -8.29
C THR A 30 -13.07 -18.07 -7.48
N VAL A 31 -12.34 -18.52 -6.46
CA VAL A 31 -11.37 -17.70 -5.74
C VAL A 31 -10.27 -17.40 -6.75
N GLN A 32 -10.48 -16.39 -7.60
CA GLN A 32 -9.45 -15.85 -8.46
C GLN A 32 -8.41 -15.26 -7.50
N GLN A 33 -7.30 -15.97 -7.31
CA GLN A 33 -6.17 -15.47 -6.53
C GLN A 33 -5.70 -14.19 -7.23
N SER A 34 -5.93 -13.05 -6.58
CA SER A 34 -5.46 -11.76 -7.06
C SER A 34 -3.93 -11.84 -7.24
N PRO A 35 -3.37 -11.38 -8.38
CA PRO A 35 -1.92 -11.33 -8.55
C PRO A 35 -1.26 -10.28 -7.63
N TYR A 36 -2.07 -9.49 -6.91
CA TYR A 36 -1.66 -8.42 -6.02
C TYR A 36 -1.78 -8.84 -4.56
N SER A 37 -0.88 -8.31 -3.72
CA SER A 37 -0.98 -8.40 -2.26
C SER A 37 -2.31 -7.85 -1.75
N ASP A 38 -2.75 -8.30 -0.57
CA ASP A 38 -4.01 -7.88 0.04
C ASP A 38 -4.11 -6.35 0.18
N MET A 39 -3.01 -5.69 0.56
CA MET A 39 -2.95 -4.23 0.67
C MET A 39 -3.10 -3.55 -0.69
N THR A 40 -2.53 -4.14 -1.74
CA THR A 40 -2.67 -3.62 -3.10
C THR A 40 -4.09 -3.82 -3.63
N ALA A 41 -4.71 -4.97 -3.35
CA ALA A 41 -6.11 -5.23 -3.66
C ALA A 41 -7.04 -4.24 -2.93
N ALA A 42 -6.80 -3.98 -1.65
CA ALA A 42 -7.55 -2.99 -0.87
C ALA A 42 -7.43 -1.59 -1.48
N LEU A 43 -6.21 -1.16 -1.87
CA LEU A 43 -6.01 0.14 -2.50
C LEU A 43 -6.67 0.25 -3.89
N ILE A 44 -6.74 -0.85 -4.65
CA ILE A 44 -7.51 -0.92 -5.91
C ILE A 44 -9.00 -0.74 -5.64
N ALA A 45 -9.55 -1.38 -4.60
CA ALA A 45 -10.96 -1.19 -4.21
C ALA A 45 -11.26 0.26 -3.82
N VAL A 46 -10.36 0.91 -3.08
CA VAL A 46 -10.47 2.34 -2.76
C VAL A 46 -10.43 3.21 -4.02
N ARG A 47 -9.51 2.91 -4.95
CA ARG A 47 -9.37 3.61 -6.23
C ARG A 47 -10.65 3.54 -7.07
N ASP A 48 -11.17 2.33 -7.26
CA ASP A 48 -12.23 2.07 -8.24
C ASP A 48 -13.62 2.35 -7.68
N ARG A 49 -13.83 2.13 -6.38
CA ARG A 49 -15.17 2.16 -5.76
C ARG A 49 -15.31 3.11 -4.60
N ARG A 50 -14.24 3.83 -4.22
CA ARG A 50 -14.21 4.61 -2.97
C ARG A 50 -14.64 3.76 -1.76
N ASP A 51 -14.17 2.53 -1.73
CA ASP A 51 -14.52 1.58 -0.68
C ASP A 51 -13.96 2.02 0.68
N ARG A 52 -14.84 2.35 1.62
CA ARG A 52 -14.46 2.80 2.96
C ARG A 52 -13.95 1.66 3.85
N ALA A 53 -14.46 0.43 3.66
CA ALA A 53 -14.01 -0.72 4.43
C ALA A 53 -12.60 -1.10 4.02
N ALA A 54 -12.32 -1.14 2.71
CA ALA A 54 -10.96 -1.35 2.20
C ALA A 54 -9.99 -0.25 2.66
N PHE A 55 -10.45 1.00 2.73
CA PHE A 55 -9.63 2.07 3.30
C PHE A 55 -9.37 1.90 4.80
N GLY A 56 -10.33 1.37 5.56
CA GLY A 56 -10.14 0.99 6.96
C GLY A 56 -9.02 -0.03 7.12
N VAL A 57 -9.02 -1.09 6.30
CA VAL A 57 -7.95 -2.10 6.29
C VAL A 57 -6.57 -1.48 6.01
N LEU A 58 -6.49 -0.56 5.04
CA LEU A 58 -5.24 0.17 4.77
C LEU A 58 -4.81 1.03 5.97
N PHE A 59 -5.76 1.70 6.63
CA PHE A 59 -5.47 2.53 7.78
C PHE A 59 -4.96 1.71 8.97
N ASP A 60 -5.61 0.61 9.27
CA ASP A 60 -5.22 -0.28 10.37
C ASP A 60 -3.82 -0.88 10.12
N HIS A 61 -3.51 -1.22 8.87
CA HIS A 61 -2.20 -1.74 8.51
C HIS A 61 -1.10 -0.66 8.49
N PHE A 62 -1.30 0.44 7.77
CA PHE A 62 -0.25 1.44 7.55
C PHE A 62 -0.18 2.52 8.63
N GLY A 63 -1.28 2.83 9.33
CA GLY A 63 -1.35 3.89 10.33
C GLY A 63 -0.29 3.74 11.44
N PRO A 64 -0.25 2.60 12.17
CA PRO A 64 0.76 2.36 13.20
C PRO A 64 2.20 2.39 12.64
N ARG A 65 2.40 1.83 11.44
CA ARG A 65 3.71 1.77 10.78
C ARG A 65 4.21 3.16 10.38
N LEU A 66 3.33 4.02 9.89
CA LEU A 66 3.61 5.41 9.56
C LEU A 66 3.84 6.24 10.84
N LYS A 67 3.06 6.01 11.91
CA LYS A 67 3.26 6.67 13.21
C LYS A 67 4.64 6.35 13.76
N ALA A 68 5.02 5.07 13.79
CA ALA A 68 6.36 4.64 14.21
C ALA A 68 7.47 5.23 13.33
N MET A 69 7.25 5.34 12.01
CA MET A 69 8.18 6.03 11.11
C MET A 69 8.35 7.51 11.48
N MET A 70 7.28 8.22 11.78
CA MET A 70 7.33 9.65 12.17
C MET A 70 7.98 9.85 13.55
N MET A 71 7.66 8.99 14.52
CA MET A 71 8.25 9.06 15.86
C MET A 71 9.76 8.79 15.85
N ARG A 72 10.24 7.82 15.05
CA ARG A 72 11.68 7.60 14.83
C ARG A 72 12.41 8.81 14.26
N ARG A 73 11.68 9.77 13.69
CA ARG A 73 12.20 11.02 13.15
C ARG A 73 12.13 12.19 14.11
N GLY A 74 11.74 11.95 15.36
CA GLY A 74 11.68 12.96 16.41
C GLY A 74 10.36 13.75 16.45
N LEU A 75 9.32 13.32 15.73
CA LEU A 75 7.98 13.87 15.94
C LEU A 75 7.45 13.37 17.29
N ARG A 76 6.86 14.29 18.06
CA ARG A 76 6.09 13.94 19.25
C ARG A 76 4.82 13.20 18.84
N ASP A 77 4.29 12.39 19.74
CA ASP A 77 3.18 11.46 19.48
C ASP A 77 1.98 12.12 18.76
N GLY A 78 1.41 13.20 19.32
CA GLY A 78 0.27 13.89 18.69
C GLY A 78 0.59 14.48 17.32
N SER A 79 1.78 15.05 17.13
CA SER A 79 2.20 15.55 15.81
C SER A 79 2.44 14.41 14.81
N ALA A 80 2.85 13.23 15.27
CA ALA A 80 3.00 12.06 14.41
C ALA A 80 1.63 11.57 13.94
N GLU A 81 0.64 11.51 14.82
CA GLU A 81 -0.74 11.13 14.48
C GLU A 81 -1.37 12.08 13.46
N ASP A 82 -1.22 13.40 13.66
CA ASP A 82 -1.71 14.41 12.70
C ASP A 82 -1.12 14.18 11.30
N VAL A 83 0.18 13.87 11.23
CA VAL A 83 0.86 13.59 9.95
C VAL A 83 0.38 12.29 9.34
N VAL A 84 0.13 11.25 10.13
CA VAL A 84 -0.45 9.99 9.65
C VAL A 84 -1.83 10.24 9.05
N GLN A 85 -2.68 11.02 9.73
CA GLN A 85 -4.00 11.37 9.22
C GLN A 85 -3.90 12.13 7.90
N ASP A 86 -3.02 13.13 7.79
CA ASP A 86 -2.75 13.86 6.55
C ASP A 86 -2.31 12.94 5.41
N VAL A 87 -1.43 11.97 5.69
CA VAL A 87 -0.93 11.01 4.70
C VAL A 87 -2.06 10.10 4.24
N MET A 88 -2.84 9.55 5.16
CA MET A 88 -3.95 8.65 4.84
C MET A 88 -5.08 9.40 4.09
N LEU A 89 -5.35 10.65 4.44
CA LEU A 89 -6.21 11.53 3.65
C LEU A 89 -5.65 11.73 2.25
N ALA A 90 -4.34 11.98 2.10
CA ALA A 90 -3.73 12.11 0.78
C ALA A 90 -3.82 10.81 -0.04
N VAL A 91 -3.68 9.64 0.60
CA VAL A 91 -3.90 8.32 0.00
C VAL A 91 -5.32 8.21 -0.53
N TRP A 92 -6.34 8.55 0.29
CA TRP A 92 -7.73 8.56 -0.13
C TRP A 92 -7.94 9.47 -1.35
N HIS A 93 -7.52 10.74 -1.29
CA HIS A 93 -7.74 11.69 -2.39
C HIS A 93 -7.03 11.29 -3.68
N LYS A 94 -5.82 10.73 -3.57
CA LYS A 94 -4.97 10.37 -4.71
C LYS A 94 -5.14 8.92 -5.17
N ALA A 95 -6.02 8.13 -4.56
CA ALA A 95 -6.20 6.71 -4.89
C ALA A 95 -6.44 6.49 -6.39
N ALA A 96 -7.17 7.38 -7.06
CA ALA A 96 -7.38 7.40 -8.52
C ALA A 96 -6.09 7.36 -9.35
N GLN A 97 -4.96 7.83 -8.81
CA GLN A 97 -3.65 7.87 -9.45
C GLN A 97 -2.80 6.63 -9.17
N PHE A 98 -3.31 5.69 -8.38
CA PHE A 98 -2.61 4.45 -8.06
C PHE A 98 -2.67 3.48 -9.25
N ASP A 99 -1.49 3.02 -9.65
CA ASP A 99 -1.30 2.04 -10.71
C ASP A 99 -0.56 0.82 -10.14
N PRO A 100 -1.25 -0.32 -9.97
CA PRO A 100 -0.67 -1.53 -9.39
C PRO A 100 0.37 -2.19 -10.31
N GLN A 101 0.47 -1.80 -11.59
CA GLN A 101 1.57 -2.26 -12.46
C GLN A 101 2.88 -1.49 -12.21
N ARG A 102 2.81 -0.30 -11.61
CA ARG A 102 3.98 0.57 -11.38
C ARG A 102 4.55 0.47 -9.97
N ALA A 103 3.70 0.19 -8.98
CA ALA A 103 4.12 0.05 -7.59
C ALA A 103 3.06 -0.73 -6.79
N GLU A 104 3.51 -1.45 -5.77
CA GLU A 104 2.62 -1.96 -4.72
C GLU A 104 2.09 -0.82 -3.82
N ALA A 105 0.99 -1.09 -3.11
CA ALA A 105 0.39 -0.12 -2.19
C ALA A 105 1.39 0.42 -1.17
N SER A 106 2.18 -0.46 -0.54
CA SER A 106 3.18 -0.09 0.47
C SER A 106 4.14 0.98 -0.06
N ALA A 107 4.79 0.70 -1.20
CA ALA A 107 5.75 1.62 -1.80
C ALA A 107 5.11 2.97 -2.17
N TRP A 108 3.87 2.95 -2.67
CA TRP A 108 3.16 4.16 -3.05
C TRP A 108 2.75 5.01 -1.84
N ILE A 109 2.26 4.39 -0.77
CA ILE A 109 1.87 5.06 0.48
C ILE A 109 3.09 5.65 1.18
N TYR A 110 4.19 4.88 1.33
CA TYR A 110 5.43 5.40 1.93
C TYR A 110 6.03 6.56 1.14
N ARG A 111 5.87 6.56 -0.19
CA ARG A 111 6.27 7.72 -1.02
C ARG A 111 5.46 8.98 -0.69
N ILE A 112 4.15 8.84 -0.48
CA ILE A 112 3.29 9.97 -0.06
C ILE A 112 3.73 10.46 1.32
N ALA A 113 3.96 9.54 2.26
CA ALA A 113 4.43 9.87 3.61
C ALA A 113 5.74 10.66 3.59
N ARG A 114 6.72 10.18 2.82
CA ARG A 114 8.01 10.85 2.67
C ARG A 114 7.87 12.26 2.07
N ASN A 115 7.04 12.42 1.05
CA ASN A 115 6.80 13.74 0.46
C ASN A 115 6.21 14.71 1.50
N ARG A 116 5.24 14.25 2.29
CA ARG A 116 4.65 15.05 3.37
C ARG A 116 5.70 15.44 4.41
N GLN A 117 6.58 14.51 4.77
CA GLN A 117 7.66 14.75 5.72
C GLN A 117 8.65 15.81 5.20
N ILE A 118 9.08 15.72 3.94
CA ILE A 118 9.95 16.72 3.32
C ILE A 118 9.30 18.12 3.35
N ASP A 119 8.00 18.20 3.08
CA ASP A 119 7.27 19.47 3.13
C ASP A 119 7.23 20.06 4.54
N LEU A 120 7.14 19.23 5.58
CA LEU A 120 7.18 19.68 6.98
C LEU A 120 8.56 20.22 7.36
N THR A 121 9.64 19.55 6.94
CA THR A 121 11.01 20.01 7.20
C THR A 121 11.31 21.33 6.48
N ARG A 122 10.77 21.54 5.28
CA ARG A 122 10.91 22.80 4.53
C ARG A 122 10.20 23.99 5.17
N ARG A 123 9.13 23.74 5.94
CA ARG A 123 8.33 24.79 6.61
C ARG A 123 8.94 25.26 7.94
N LYS A 124 9.95 24.58 8.47
CA LYS A 124 10.66 24.98 9.71
C LYS A 124 12.08 25.47 9.38
N PRO A 125 12.40 26.76 9.56
CA PRO A 125 13.80 27.18 9.69
C PRO A 125 14.31 26.72 11.07
N LEU A 126 15.45 26.00 11.13
CA LEU A 126 16.08 25.56 12.38
C LEU A 126 16.60 26.76 13.20
N PRO A 127 16.62 26.66 14.56
CA PRO A 127 17.78 26.07 15.25
C PRO A 127 17.47 24.92 16.26
N LEU A 128 18.50 24.07 16.40
CA LEU A 128 18.94 22.96 17.32
C LEU A 128 18.40 22.88 18.79
N PRO A 129 18.82 21.90 19.64
CA PRO A 129 19.28 20.50 19.48
C PRO A 129 18.62 19.50 20.49
N ASP A 130 19.09 18.24 20.48
CA ASP A 130 18.94 17.18 21.50
C ASP A 130 17.54 16.83 22.02
N LEU A 131 16.93 15.84 21.37
CA LEU A 131 16.04 14.92 22.08
C LEU A 131 16.26 13.50 21.55
N ILE A 132 17.13 12.76 22.25
CA ILE A 132 17.06 11.30 22.28
C ILE A 132 15.76 10.97 23.03
N VAL A 133 14.63 10.92 22.31
CA VAL A 133 13.38 10.43 22.87
C VAL A 133 13.45 8.90 22.87
N HIS A 134 13.55 8.34 24.07
CA HIS A 134 13.40 6.92 24.32
C HIS A 134 12.00 6.47 23.84
N MET A 135 11.96 5.52 22.91
CA MET A 135 10.71 4.96 22.37
C MET A 135 9.98 4.12 23.44
N PRO A 136 8.69 4.35 23.71
CA PRO A 136 7.83 3.29 24.19
C PRO A 136 7.67 2.29 23.05
N THR A 137 8.09 1.04 23.28
CA THR A 137 7.79 -0.06 22.35
C THR A 137 6.33 -0.43 22.56
N GLU A 138 5.42 0.26 21.86
CA GLU A 138 4.06 -0.26 21.75
C GLU A 138 4.10 -1.53 20.92
N ALA A 139 3.56 -2.59 21.50
CA ALA A 139 3.59 -3.94 20.98
C ALA A 139 2.86 -3.99 19.63
N CYS A 140 3.64 -4.03 18.55
CA CYS A 140 3.17 -4.56 17.29
C CYS A 140 2.74 -6.01 17.54
N ASP A 141 1.56 -6.39 17.04
CA ASP A 141 0.98 -7.73 17.18
C ASP A 141 2.06 -8.81 16.94
N ALA A 142 2.18 -9.76 17.85
CA ALA A 142 3.38 -10.60 17.99
C ALA A 142 3.72 -11.38 16.70
N THR A 143 2.70 -11.68 15.89
CA THR A 143 2.80 -12.37 14.61
C THR A 143 3.30 -11.45 13.50
N GLU A 144 2.77 -10.21 13.40
CA GLU A 144 3.25 -9.22 12.44
C GLU A 144 4.69 -8.77 12.75
N ALA A 145 5.04 -8.71 14.04
CA ALA A 145 6.38 -8.37 14.48
C ALA A 145 7.44 -9.39 14.05
N MET A 146 7.09 -10.68 13.94
CA MET A 146 8.02 -11.73 13.49
C MET A 146 8.28 -11.67 11.98
N ALA A 147 7.22 -11.57 11.17
CA ALA A 147 7.36 -11.44 9.72
C ALA A 147 8.16 -10.18 9.33
N LEU A 148 7.88 -9.05 9.98
CA LEU A 148 8.62 -7.80 9.77
C LEU A 148 10.09 -7.92 10.18
N ARG A 149 10.40 -8.65 11.26
CA ARG A 149 11.79 -8.90 11.68
C ARG A 149 12.54 -9.72 10.64
N GLU A 150 11.93 -10.76 10.09
CA GLU A 150 12.57 -11.60 9.06
C GLU A 150 12.84 -10.80 7.77
N GLU A 151 11.85 -10.04 7.30
CA GLU A 151 12.02 -9.15 6.14
C GLU A 151 13.11 -8.11 6.39
N THR A 152 13.14 -7.52 7.59
CA THR A 152 14.19 -6.57 8.00
C THR A 152 15.58 -7.19 7.99
N LEU A 153 15.73 -8.42 8.47
CA LEU A 153 17.01 -9.14 8.49
C LEU A 153 17.49 -9.43 7.06
N ARG A 154 16.60 -9.89 6.18
CA ARG A 154 16.93 -10.15 4.77
C ARG A 154 17.28 -8.86 4.02
N LEU A 155 16.56 -7.77 4.27
CA LEU A 155 16.89 -6.46 3.70
C LEU A 155 18.26 -5.97 4.18
N ARG A 156 18.59 -6.15 5.47
CA ARG A 156 19.92 -5.81 6.00
C ARG A 156 21.03 -6.62 5.35
N ASP A 157 20.81 -7.92 5.16
CA ASP A 157 21.73 -8.81 4.48
C ASP A 157 21.95 -8.40 3.01
N ALA A 158 20.87 -8.13 2.26
CA ALA A 158 20.97 -7.62 0.89
C ALA A 158 21.67 -6.25 0.81
N MET A 159 21.39 -5.35 1.76
CA MET A 159 22.09 -4.06 1.89
C MET A 159 23.59 -4.22 2.10
N SER A 160 24.02 -5.24 2.86
CA SER A 160 25.44 -5.51 3.12
C SER A 160 26.22 -5.99 1.89
N ARG A 161 25.52 -6.50 0.88
CA ARG A 161 26.12 -6.94 -0.40
C ARG A 161 26.33 -5.81 -1.40
N LEU A 162 25.75 -4.63 -1.15
CA LEU A 162 25.97 -3.45 -1.98
C LEU A 162 27.42 -2.93 -1.83
N SER A 163 27.90 -2.22 -2.85
CA SER A 163 29.18 -1.49 -2.68
C SER A 163 29.03 -0.40 -1.60
N PRO A 164 30.11 -0.03 -0.89
CA PRO A 164 30.05 1.02 0.14
C PRO A 164 29.47 2.34 -0.37
N GLU A 165 29.74 2.68 -1.63
CA GLU A 165 29.23 3.88 -2.29
C GLU A 165 27.71 3.83 -2.54
N GLN A 166 27.20 2.65 -2.91
CA GLN A 166 25.77 2.41 -3.12
C GLN A 166 25.02 2.38 -1.78
N GLN A 167 25.59 1.69 -0.78
CA GLN A 167 25.02 1.62 0.56
C GLN A 167 24.95 3.01 1.19
N GLY A 168 26.03 3.80 1.10
CA GLY A 168 26.07 5.18 1.61
C GLY A 168 25.04 6.08 0.93
N ALA A 169 24.90 5.98 -0.40
CA ALA A 169 23.90 6.75 -1.14
C ALA A 169 22.45 6.37 -0.77
N ILE A 170 22.17 5.08 -0.55
CA ILE A 170 20.86 4.61 -0.07
C ILE A 170 20.61 5.08 1.37
N GLN A 171 21.60 4.97 2.25
CA GLN A 171 21.49 5.42 3.63
C GLN A 171 21.16 6.91 3.69
N GLN A 172 21.91 7.75 2.98
CA GLN A 172 21.66 9.19 2.95
C GLN A 172 20.27 9.54 2.36
N ALA A 173 19.86 8.86 1.28
CA ALA A 173 18.61 9.18 0.60
C ALA A 173 17.36 8.66 1.33
N TYR A 174 17.42 7.46 1.91
CA TYR A 174 16.25 6.76 2.46
C TYR A 174 16.28 6.65 4.00
N ILE A 175 17.46 6.57 4.61
CA ILE A 175 17.62 6.49 6.06
C ILE A 175 17.85 7.87 6.67
N GLU A 176 18.49 8.81 5.98
CA GLU A 176 18.66 10.19 6.47
C GLU A 176 17.68 11.18 5.81
N ASP A 177 16.86 10.71 4.86
CA ASP A 177 15.89 11.51 4.09
C ASP A 177 16.48 12.74 3.40
N LEU A 178 17.78 12.71 3.10
CA LEU A 178 18.44 13.83 2.44
C LEU A 178 17.96 13.92 0.97
N PRO A 179 17.61 15.13 0.49
CA PRO A 179 17.35 15.32 -0.92
C PRO A 179 18.64 15.07 -1.70
N HIS A 180 18.54 14.48 -2.88
CA HIS A 180 19.72 14.10 -3.68
C HIS A 180 20.65 15.29 -3.98
N SER A 181 20.11 16.52 -4.05
CA SER A 181 20.89 17.75 -4.17
C SER A 181 21.74 18.05 -2.94
N GLN A 182 21.22 17.79 -1.73
CA GLN A 182 21.98 17.96 -0.50
C GLN A 182 23.02 16.85 -0.33
N ILE A 183 22.71 15.63 -0.75
CA ILE A 183 23.70 14.54 -0.83
C ILE A 183 24.85 14.94 -1.76
N SER A 184 24.52 15.50 -2.93
CA SER A 184 25.51 16.03 -3.89
C SER A 184 26.38 17.14 -3.26
N GLN A 185 25.79 18.04 -2.49
CA GLN A 185 26.53 19.09 -1.78
C GLN A 185 27.46 18.53 -0.69
N ILE A 186 26.98 17.59 0.12
CA ILE A 186 27.76 16.98 1.22
C ILE A 186 28.92 16.14 0.69
N THR A 187 28.67 15.38 -0.38
CA THR A 187 29.66 14.44 -0.94
C THR A 187 30.58 15.07 -1.99
N GLY A 188 30.23 16.25 -2.50
CA GLY A 188 30.93 16.89 -3.63
C GLY A 188 30.72 16.19 -4.98
N LEU A 189 29.88 15.14 -5.04
CA LEU A 189 29.65 14.36 -6.25
C LEU A 189 28.56 14.98 -7.13
N PRO A 190 28.64 14.85 -8.46
CA PRO A 190 27.58 15.29 -9.35
C PRO A 190 26.24 14.61 -9.04
N LEU A 191 25.13 15.37 -9.16
CA LEU A 191 23.78 14.85 -8.93
C LEU A 191 23.45 13.61 -9.78
N GLY A 192 23.98 13.55 -11.01
CA GLY A 192 23.84 12.39 -11.89
C GLY A 192 24.47 11.12 -11.30
N THR A 193 25.63 11.25 -10.67
CA THR A 193 26.34 10.14 -10.00
C THR A 193 25.54 9.63 -8.81
N ILE A 194 25.00 10.53 -7.97
CA ILE A 194 24.14 10.15 -6.83
C ILE A 194 22.90 9.39 -7.32
N LYS A 195 22.19 9.93 -8.32
CA LYS A 195 21.02 9.27 -8.90
C LYS A 195 21.35 7.90 -9.51
N SER A 196 22.49 7.79 -10.20
CA SER A 196 22.93 6.53 -10.79
C SER A 196 23.25 5.49 -9.73
N ARG A 197 23.99 5.86 -8.66
CA ARG A 197 24.31 4.96 -7.53
C ARG A 197 23.05 4.45 -6.84
N ILE A 198 22.10 5.35 -6.54
CA ILE A 198 20.82 4.97 -5.94
C ILE A 198 20.05 4.03 -6.86
N ARG A 199 19.96 4.34 -8.16
CA ARG A 199 19.27 3.49 -9.13
C ARG A 199 19.87 2.07 -9.17
N LEU A 200 21.19 1.97 -9.33
CA LEU A 200 21.88 0.67 -9.40
C LEU A 200 21.75 -0.13 -8.10
N ALA A 201 21.80 0.56 -6.96
CA ALA A 201 21.57 -0.07 -5.66
C ALA A 201 20.15 -0.65 -5.55
N LEU A 202 19.12 0.14 -5.91
CA LEU A 202 17.73 -0.33 -5.90
C LEU A 202 17.47 -1.45 -6.91
N ASP A 203 18.07 -1.38 -8.10
CA ASP A 203 17.98 -2.43 -9.12
C ASP A 203 18.51 -3.76 -8.57
N ARG A 204 19.66 -3.70 -7.85
CA ARG A 204 20.27 -4.87 -7.22
C ARG A 204 19.46 -5.39 -6.03
N LEU A 205 19.02 -4.51 -5.13
CA LEU A 205 18.17 -4.90 -4.00
C LEU A 205 16.89 -5.58 -4.48
N ARG A 206 16.23 -5.04 -5.53
CA ARG A 206 15.06 -5.72 -6.11
C ARG A 206 15.41 -7.10 -6.63
N HIS A 207 16.55 -7.28 -7.29
CA HIS A 207 16.96 -8.59 -7.80
C HIS A 207 17.19 -9.59 -6.66
N GLU A 208 17.88 -9.18 -5.59
CA GLU A 208 18.18 -10.04 -4.44
C GLU A 208 16.93 -10.37 -3.58
N LEU A 209 15.91 -9.52 -3.64
CA LEU A 209 14.67 -9.66 -2.85
C LEU A 209 13.49 -10.18 -3.68
N LYS A 210 13.69 -10.60 -4.94
CA LYS A 210 12.62 -11.06 -5.85
C LYS A 210 11.80 -12.24 -5.34
N ASP A 211 12.39 -13.07 -4.48
CA ASP A 211 11.73 -14.26 -3.91
C ASP A 211 10.93 -13.94 -2.64
N ILE A 212 10.88 -12.67 -2.24
CA ILE A 212 10.04 -12.20 -1.15
C ILE A 212 8.66 -11.92 -1.72
N LYS A 213 7.85 -12.97 -1.81
CA LYS A 213 6.40 -12.82 -1.96
C LYS A 213 5.83 -12.57 -0.55
N PRO A 214 4.97 -11.55 -0.35
CA PRO A 214 4.26 -11.37 0.91
C PRO A 214 3.38 -12.57 1.24
#